data_AF-A0A3T0L2P4-F1
#
_entry.id   AF-A0A3T0L2P4-F1
#
_cell.length_a   1.000
_cell.length_b   1.000
_cell.length_c   1.000
_cell.angle_alpha   90.00
_cell.angle_beta   90.00
_cell.angle_gamma   90.00
#
_symmetry.space_group_name_H-M   'P 1'
#
loop_
_entity.id
_entity.type
_entity.pdbx_description
1 polymer ?
#
loop_
_entity_poly.entity_id
_entity_poly.type
_entity_poly.pdbx_seq_one_letter_code
_entity_poly.pdbx_strand_id
1 'polypeptide(L)'
;MGQLRFPRKNSQARTVLDALLNKEHLTAWDGIERWAMLRLPNHISVLEKKFGIKIERKTHVKKAANGKLIHWNEYWMNDEEIKRVKNLMESRNVS
;
A
#
# COMPACT_ATOMS: atom_id res chain seq x y z
N MET A 1 24.28 8.99 -2.45
CA MET A 1 22.96 8.65 -3.03
C MET A 1 22.44 7.41 -2.33
N GLY A 2 21.38 7.53 -1.52
CA GLY A 2 20.83 6.38 -0.79
C GLY A 2 20.14 5.42 -1.74
N GLN A 3 20.59 4.16 -1.81
CA GLN A 3 19.87 3.09 -2.52
C GLN A 3 18.41 3.04 -2.03
N LEU A 4 17.44 3.15 -2.93
CA LEU A 4 16.06 2.72 -2.65
C LEU A 4 16.12 1.23 -2.28
N ARG A 5 15.98 0.91 -0.99
CA ARG A 5 15.86 -0.47 -0.51
C ARG A 5 14.38 -0.82 -0.48
N PHE A 6 13.94 -1.94 -1.03
CA PHE A 6 12.55 -2.39 -0.85
C PHE A 6 12.33 -2.99 0.55
N PRO A 7 11.06 -3.08 1.02
CA PRO A 7 10.72 -3.85 2.21
C PRO A 7 11.24 -5.31 2.11
N ARG A 8 11.61 -5.92 3.24
CA ARG A 8 12.06 -7.32 3.28
C ARG A 8 10.91 -8.27 2.90
N LYS A 9 11.21 -9.39 2.22
CA LYS A 9 10.22 -10.36 1.70
C LYS A 9 9.12 -10.78 2.70
N ASN A 10 9.46 -10.94 3.98
CA ASN A 10 8.53 -11.41 5.01
C ASN A 10 7.96 -10.28 5.90
N SER A 11 8.11 -9.02 5.50
CA SER A 11 7.59 -7.88 6.28
C SER A 11 6.15 -7.56 5.87
N GLN A 12 5.33 -7.11 6.82
CA GLN A 12 3.96 -6.64 6.52
C GLN A 12 3.92 -5.54 5.45
N ALA A 13 4.90 -4.63 5.46
CA ALA A 13 5.02 -3.60 4.41
C ALA A 13 5.25 -4.21 3.01
N ARG A 14 5.92 -5.36 2.93
CA ARG A 14 6.10 -6.08 1.68
C ARG A 14 4.79 -6.70 1.20
N THR A 15 4.04 -7.33 2.09
CA THR A 15 2.71 -7.88 1.77
C THR A 15 1.79 -6.80 1.18
N VAL A 16 1.77 -5.61 1.79
CA VAL A 16 1.00 -4.47 1.27
C VAL A 16 1.50 -4.05 -0.11
N LEU A 17 2.81 -3.94 -0.29
CA LEU A 17 3.39 -3.58 -1.58
C LEU A 17 3.00 -4.60 -2.67
N ASP A 18 3.12 -5.90 -2.39
CA ASP A 18 2.81 -6.94 -3.36
C ASP A 18 1.33 -6.92 -3.76
N ALA A 19 0.41 -6.68 -2.82
CA ALA A 19 -1.01 -6.50 -3.12
C ALA A 19 -1.27 -5.26 -4.01
N LEU A 20 -0.65 -4.12 -3.71
CA LEU A 20 -0.77 -2.92 -4.54
C LEU A 20 -0.19 -3.13 -5.95
N LEU A 21 0.91 -3.89 -6.08
CA LEU A 21 1.52 -4.23 -7.37
C LEU A 21 0.66 -5.19 -8.22
N ASN A 22 -0.30 -5.87 -7.58
CA ASN A 22 -1.33 -6.69 -8.22
C ASN A 22 -2.59 -5.89 -8.57
N LYS A 23 -2.53 -4.55 -8.52
CA LYS A 23 -3.64 -3.63 -8.80
C LYS A 23 -4.82 -3.78 -7.82
N GLU A 24 -4.57 -4.30 -6.62
CA GLU A 24 -5.61 -4.41 -5.61
C GLU A 24 -5.87 -3.05 -4.94
N HIS A 25 -7.14 -2.81 -4.65
CA HIS A 25 -7.57 -1.69 -3.82
C HIS A 25 -7.62 -2.16 -2.37
N LEU A 26 -6.98 -1.42 -1.48
CA LEU A 26 -6.83 -1.78 -0.09
C LEU A 26 -7.54 -0.78 0.81
N THR A 27 -8.38 -1.28 1.70
CA THR A 27 -8.90 -0.54 2.84
C THR A 27 -8.28 -1.06 4.14
N ALA A 28 -8.39 -0.28 5.21
CA ALA A 28 -7.93 -0.75 6.53
C ALA A 28 -8.61 -2.06 6.96
N TRP A 29 -9.85 -2.30 6.51
CA TRP A 29 -10.58 -3.54 6.77
C TRP A 29 -9.94 -4.74 6.04
N ASP A 30 -9.58 -4.59 4.76
CA ASP A 30 -8.90 -5.64 4.00
C ASP A 30 -7.58 -6.06 4.64
N GLY A 31 -6.84 -5.08 5.20
CA GLY A 31 -5.61 -5.35 5.94
C GLY A 31 -5.85 -6.23 7.17
N ILE A 32 -6.94 -5.99 7.91
CA ILE A 32 -7.30 -6.77 9.09
C ILE A 32 -7.75 -8.17 8.69
N GLU A 33 -8.68 -8.29 7.75
CA GLU A 33 -9.25 -9.60 7.37
C GLU A 33 -8.23 -10.53 6.71
N ARG A 34 -7.39 -10.01 5.80
CA ARG A 34 -6.49 -10.85 5.00
C ARG A 34 -5.17 -11.14 5.68
N TRP A 35 -4.67 -10.20 6.48
CA TRP A 35 -3.29 -10.25 7.00
C TRP A 35 -3.17 -9.95 8.50
N ALA A 36 -4.29 -9.89 9.23
CA ALA A 36 -4.33 -9.50 10.65
C ALA A 36 -3.59 -8.18 10.92
N MET A 37 -3.65 -7.24 9.97
CA MET A 37 -2.90 -5.99 9.99
C MET A 37 -3.75 -4.81 10.45
N LEU A 38 -3.64 -4.47 11.73
CA LEU A 38 -4.38 -3.35 12.34
C LEU A 38 -3.93 -1.96 11.85
N ARG A 39 -2.73 -1.85 11.29
CA ARG A 39 -2.08 -0.57 10.99
C ARG A 39 -1.72 -0.42 9.51
N LEU A 40 -2.62 -0.83 8.60
CA LEU A 40 -2.42 -0.64 7.16
C LEU A 40 -1.96 0.80 6.79
N PRO A 41 -2.59 1.88 7.31
CA PRO A 41 -2.15 3.25 6.99
C PRO A 41 -0.69 3.56 7.35
N ASN A 42 -0.15 2.91 8.38
CA ASN A 42 1.26 3.08 8.76
C ASN A 42 2.17 2.40 7.75
N HIS A 43 1.78 1.22 7.25
CA HIS A 43 2.56 0.53 6.21
C HIS A 43 2.53 1.29 4.89
N ILE A 44 1.38 1.86 4.51
CA ILE A 44 1.28 2.79 3.37
C ILE A 44 2.22 3.97 3.55
N SER A 45 2.19 4.64 4.71
CA SER A 45 3.09 5.76 5.02
C SER A 45 4.56 5.38 4.95
N VAL A 46 4.92 4.15 5.35
CA VAL A 46 6.28 3.63 5.24
C VAL A 46 6.68 3.42 3.77
N LEU A 47 5.80 2.88 2.94
CA LEU A 47 6.03 2.73 1.49
C LEU A 47 6.28 4.08 0.82
N GLU A 48 5.48 5.09 1.14
CA GLU A 48 5.66 6.44 0.61
C GLU A 48 6.96 7.09 1.09
N LYS A 49 7.14 7.20 2.42
CA LYS A 49 8.21 8.03 3.01
C LYS A 49 9.58 7.37 2.96
N LYS A 50 9.64 6.06 3.22
CA LYS A 50 10.92 5.33 3.32
C LYS A 50 11.35 4.77 1.98
N PHE A 51 10.39 4.37 1.15
CA PHE A 51 10.65 3.63 -0.07
C PHE A 51 10.30 4.40 -1.34
N GLY A 52 9.78 5.63 -1.22
CA GLY A 52 9.52 6.51 -2.36
C GLY A 52 8.51 5.91 -3.34
N ILE A 53 7.57 5.11 -2.84
CA ILE A 53 6.51 4.49 -3.63
C ILE A 53 5.30 5.42 -3.62
N LYS A 54 4.80 5.77 -4.80
CA LYS A 54 3.61 6.61 -4.93
C LYS A 54 2.36 5.76 -4.76
N ILE A 55 1.53 6.10 -3.79
CA ILE A 55 0.29 5.39 -3.50
C ILE A 55 -0.85 6.42 -3.58
N GLU A 56 -1.86 6.11 -4.36
CA GLU A 56 -3.06 6.92 -4.48
C GLU A 56 -4.00 6.63 -3.30
N ARG A 57 -4.76 7.64 -2.89
CA ARG A 57 -5.70 7.52 -1.77
C ARG A 57 -7.02 8.24 -2.06
N LYS A 58 -8.13 7.61 -1.66
CA LYS A 58 -9.46 8.22 -1.64
C LYS A 58 -10.09 8.07 -0.27
N THR A 59 -10.57 9.16 0.29
CA THR A 59 -11.37 9.14 1.51
C THR A 59 -12.83 9.04 1.13
N HIS A 60 -13.48 7.99 1.61
CA HIS A 60 -14.91 7.76 1.48
C HIS A 60 -15.62 8.23 2.74
N VAL A 61 -16.79 8.83 2.57
CA VAL A 61 -17.62 9.33 3.66
C VAL A 61 -19.03 8.80 3.48
N LYS A 62 -19.56 8.10 4.48
CA LYS A 62 -20.93 7.57 4.47
C LYS A 62 -21.63 7.92 5.76
N LYS A 63 -22.89 8.35 5.68
CA LYS A 63 -23.74 8.50 6.84
C LYS A 63 -24.27 7.13 7.27
N ALA A 64 -23.96 6.73 8.51
CA ALA A 64 -24.49 5.52 9.12
C ALA A 64 -25.95 5.70 9.55
N ALA A 65 -26.63 4.59 9.82
CA ALA A 65 -28.04 4.57 10.24
C ALA A 65 -28.31 5.38 11.52
N ASN A 66 -27.32 5.50 12.41
CA ASN A 66 -27.40 6.30 13.64
C ASN A 66 -27.07 7.80 13.42
N GLY A 67 -26.97 8.25 12.17
CA GLY A 67 -26.65 9.62 11.81
C GLY A 67 -25.16 10.00 11.88
N LYS A 68 -24.29 9.12 12.39
CA LYS A 68 -22.83 9.36 12.43
C LYS A 68 -22.22 9.25 11.04
N LEU A 69 -21.22 10.06 10.74
CA LEU A 69 -20.42 9.93 9.52
C LEU A 69 -19.29 8.91 9.75
N ILE A 70 -19.22 7.91 8.88
CA ILE A 70 -18.13 6.93 8.83
C ILE A 70 -17.20 7.36 7.71
N HIS A 71 -15.92 7.51 8.06
CA HIS A 71 -14.85 7.85 7.15
C HIS A 71 -13.92 6.65 7.02
N TRP A 72 -13.61 6.23 5.80
CA TRP A 72 -12.56 5.24 5.56
C TRP A 72 -11.73 5.62 4.35
N ASN A 73 -10.49 5.15 4.32
CA ASN A 73 -9.57 5.36 3.22
C ASN A 73 -9.45 4.09 2.39
N GLU A 74 -9.37 4.30 1.09
CA GLU A 74 -9.02 3.31 0.09
C GLU A 74 -7.69 3.70 -0.55
N TYR A 75 -6.80 2.73 -0.75
CA TYR A 75 -5.45 2.91 -1.26
C TYR A 75 -5.23 2.03 -2.48
N TRP A 76 -4.59 2.56 -3.52
CA TRP A 76 -4.22 1.79 -4.72
C TRP A 76 -2.96 2.37 -5.36
N MET A 77 -2.41 1.70 -6.38
CA MET A 77 -1.31 2.23 -7.19
C MET A 77 -1.75 2.36 -8.64
N ASN A 78 -1.25 3.38 -9.33
CA ASN A 78 -1.46 3.55 -10.76
C ASN A 78 -0.51 2.65 -11.58
N ASP A 79 -0.87 2.42 -12.85
CA ASP A 79 -0.13 1.49 -13.73
C ASP A 79 1.31 1.93 -14.00
N GLU A 80 1.57 3.24 -14.11
CA GLU A 80 2.89 3.79 -14.33
C GLU A 80 3.85 3.47 -13.17
N GLU A 81 3.36 3.68 -11.94
CA GLU A 81 4.09 3.42 -10.73
C GLU A 81 4.30 1.92 -10.51
N ILE A 82 3.29 1.10 -10.79
CA ILE A 82 3.42 -0.36 -10.73
C ILE A 82 4.53 -0.84 -11.68
N LYS A 83 4.54 -0.34 -12.92
CA LYS A 83 5.58 -0.66 -13.91
C LYS A 83 6.96 -0.21 -13.42
N ARG A 84 7.08 1.02 -12.90
CA ARG A 84 8.32 1.56 -12.34
C ARG A 84 8.86 0.67 -11.22
N VAL A 85 8.02 0.31 -10.25
CA VAL A 85 8.43 -0.48 -9.08
C VAL A 85 8.80 -1.91 -9.49
N LYS A 86 8.06 -2.54 -10.40
CA LYS A 86 8.40 -3.88 -10.93
C LYS A 86 9.76 -3.88 -11.62
N ASN A 87 10.02 -2.93 -12.53
CA ASN A 87 11.32 -2.77 -13.20
C ASN A 87 12.48 -2.57 -12.20
N LEU A 88 12.24 -1.77 -11.15
CA LEU A 88 13.24 -1.54 -10.09
C LEU A 88 13.49 -2.78 -9.23
N MET A 89 12.51 -3.68 -9.10
CA MET A 89 12.70 -4.93 -8.36
C MET A 89 13.39 -5.99 -9.21
N GLU A 90 13.05 -6.10 -10.49
CA GLU A 90 13.67 -7.04 -11.43
C GLU A 90 15.15 -6.71 -11.67
N SER A 91 15.49 -5.43 -11.90
CA SER A 91 16.88 -4.99 -12.07
C SER A 91 17.78 -5.32 -10.88
N ARG A 92 17.22 -5.58 -9.69
CA ARG A 92 17.96 -6.00 -8.49
C ARG A 92 18.09 -7.50 -8.30
N ASN A 93 17.28 -8.32 -8.97
CA ASN A 93 17.42 -9.78 -8.95
C ASN A 93 18.43 -10.29 -9.99
N VAL A 94 18.87 -9.41 -10.91
CA VAL A 94 19.82 -9.72 -12.00
C VAL A 94 21.27 -9.32 -11.62
N SER A 95 21.52 -8.86 -10.39
CA SER A 95 22.85 -8.56 -9.84
C SER A 95 23.16 -9.47 -8.66
#